data_AF-A0A7J6KMK4-F1
#
_entry.id   AF-A0A7J6KMK4-F1
#
_cell.length_a   1.000
_cell.length_b   1.000
_cell.length_c   1.000
_cell.angle_alpha   90.00
_cell.angle_beta   90.00
_cell.angle_gamma   90.00
#
_symmetry.space_group_name_H-M   'P 1'
#
loop_
_entity.id
_entity.type
_entity.pdbx_description
1 polymer ?
#
loop_
_entity_poly.entity_id
_entity_poly.type
_entity_poly.pdbx_seq_one_letter_code
_entity_poly.pdbx_strand_id
1 'polypeptide(L)'
;EEYAALVEGYLSSKWWVETSLVVTPSPPAQIFLVPPPSQSKKSRLVIDFRELNKVLPRAGAGGESPMLFHVLGLLRTESRETTLLCDCRSAFYKIRLSNFILALESALGRYVSTRMGFGVVFGPCGLNGGLSQLVGEARAANFGGLDLLYMVLVLIFLFVDDLALSGPTLPTVMKFKVLLILLLRVGFDAQQRKVHALAVESREDELRSALQQCGIDLPVAKEGSILGVRVYYDEESLILDCDRGKRLAVVRGFVELVSSGGAFSKRLGFKAAGCLAFDPVRLHFAARACADAVRALLGRSFSRRGWSDLLDISSLNDSS
;
A
#
# COMPACT_ATOMS: atom_id res chain seq x y z
N GLU A 1 4.41 -26.98 1.77
CA GLU A 1 3.00 -27.00 1.31
C GLU A 1 2.45 -25.60 1.04
N GLU A 2 2.36 -24.70 2.02
CA GLU A 2 1.84 -23.33 1.82
C GLU A 2 2.54 -22.55 0.70
N TYR A 3 3.87 -22.61 0.62
CA TYR A 3 4.64 -21.98 -0.46
C TYR A 3 4.22 -22.47 -1.85
N ALA A 4 4.02 -23.78 -2.02
CA ALA A 4 3.59 -24.38 -3.28
C ALA A 4 2.18 -23.95 -3.66
N ALA A 5 1.26 -23.94 -2.70
CA ALA A 5 -0.10 -23.44 -2.92
C ALA A 5 -0.13 -21.96 -3.36
N LEU A 6 0.75 -21.13 -2.80
CA LEU A 6 0.88 -19.73 -3.23
C LEU A 6 1.41 -19.64 -4.67
N VAL A 7 2.46 -20.38 -5.03
CA VAL A 7 3.01 -20.41 -6.39
C VAL A 7 1.95 -20.87 -7.40
N GLU A 8 1.22 -21.95 -7.07
CA GLU A 8 0.11 -22.46 -7.89
C GLU A 8 -0.98 -21.40 -8.12
N GLY A 9 -1.22 -20.53 -7.15
CA GLY A 9 -2.10 -19.37 -7.31
C GLY A 9 -1.68 -18.40 -8.42
N TYR A 10 -0.37 -18.18 -8.60
CA TYR A 10 0.16 -17.35 -9.69
C TYR A 10 0.10 -18.06 -11.06
N LEU A 11 0.30 -19.38 -11.08
CA LEU A 11 0.24 -20.21 -12.29
C LEU A 11 -1.20 -20.34 -12.81
N SER A 12 -2.14 -20.70 -11.93
CA SER A 12 -3.57 -20.79 -12.25
C SER A 12 -4.14 -19.45 -12.73
N SER A 13 -3.66 -18.34 -12.19
CA SER A 13 -4.01 -16.98 -12.64
C SER A 13 -3.33 -16.57 -13.95
N LYS A 14 -2.45 -17.42 -14.51
CA LYS A 14 -1.61 -17.16 -15.69
C LYS A 14 -0.78 -15.88 -15.56
N TRP A 15 -0.39 -15.53 -14.33
CA TRP A 15 0.51 -14.43 -14.05
C TRP A 15 1.96 -14.88 -14.26
N TRP A 16 2.25 -16.12 -13.87
CA TRP A 16 3.53 -16.77 -14.12
C TRP A 16 3.32 -17.95 -15.07
N VAL A 17 4.36 -18.28 -15.83
CA VAL A 17 4.41 -19.44 -16.72
C VAL A 17 5.69 -20.21 -16.40
N GLU A 18 5.55 -21.51 -16.16
CA GLU A 18 6.69 -22.40 -15.92
C GLU A 18 7.56 -22.50 -17.18
N THR A 19 8.88 -22.49 -17.00
CA THR A 19 9.83 -22.67 -18.11
C THR A 19 11.10 -23.35 -17.66
N SER A 20 11.61 -24.25 -18.51
CA SER A 20 12.93 -24.87 -18.37
C SER A 20 14.06 -24.02 -18.99
N LEU A 21 13.71 -23.06 -19.84
CA LEU A 21 14.62 -22.20 -20.59
C LEU A 21 14.37 -20.74 -20.21
N VAL A 22 15.35 -20.13 -19.54
CA VAL A 22 15.35 -18.70 -19.26
C VAL A 22 16.61 -18.11 -19.89
N VAL A 23 16.55 -17.86 -21.20
CA VAL A 23 17.51 -16.98 -21.86
C VAL A 23 16.90 -15.59 -21.86
N THR A 24 16.94 -14.92 -20.71
CA THR A 24 16.56 -13.51 -20.61
C THR A 24 17.83 -12.68 -20.41
N PRO A 25 17.94 -11.50 -21.04
CA PRO A 25 19.07 -10.60 -20.82
C PRO A 25 19.09 -10.00 -19.41
N SER A 26 18.00 -10.12 -18.66
CA SER A 26 17.86 -9.63 -17.28
C SER A 26 18.17 -10.72 -16.24
N PRO A 27 18.75 -10.35 -15.08
CA PRO A 27 18.99 -11.30 -13.99
C PRO A 27 17.66 -11.85 -13.44
N PRO A 28 17.57 -13.15 -13.10
CA PRO A 28 16.37 -13.73 -12.51
C PRO A 28 16.11 -13.16 -11.12
N ALA A 29 14.85 -12.83 -10.85
CA ALA A 29 14.42 -12.32 -9.56
C ALA A 29 14.05 -13.48 -8.62
N GLN A 30 14.60 -13.46 -7.41
CA GLN A 30 14.44 -14.54 -6.43
C GLN A 30 13.13 -14.42 -5.67
N ILE A 31 12.42 -15.53 -5.49
CA ILE A 31 11.12 -15.57 -4.79
C ILE A 31 11.29 -16.23 -3.43
N PHE A 32 10.87 -15.55 -2.37
CA PHE A 32 10.89 -16.09 -1.02
C PHE A 32 9.57 -15.86 -0.28
N LEU A 33 9.30 -16.72 0.70
CA LEU A 33 8.14 -16.62 1.58
C LEU A 33 8.42 -15.59 2.67
N VAL A 34 7.49 -14.65 2.86
CA VAL A 34 7.43 -13.85 4.07
C VAL A 34 6.31 -14.39 4.94
N PRO A 35 6.64 -14.99 6.10
CA PRO A 35 5.64 -15.51 7.02
C PRO A 35 4.81 -14.35 7.59
N PRO A 36 3.59 -14.61 8.07
CA PRO A 36 2.72 -13.56 8.53
C PRO A 36 3.30 -12.96 9.82
N PRO A 37 3.32 -11.62 9.93
CA PRO A 37 3.84 -10.97 11.13
C PRO A 37 2.91 -11.13 12.36
N SER A 38 1.67 -11.60 12.15
CA SER A 38 0.67 -11.88 13.18
C SER A 38 -0.28 -12.99 12.68
N GLN A 39 -0.93 -13.72 13.59
CA GLN A 39 -1.89 -14.79 13.25
C GLN A 39 -3.05 -14.32 12.36
N SER A 40 -3.37 -13.03 12.37
CA SER A 40 -4.42 -12.41 11.56
C SER A 40 -4.03 -12.11 10.10
N LYS A 41 -2.75 -12.25 9.73
CA LYS A 41 -2.26 -11.99 8.36
C LYS A 41 -1.89 -13.31 7.67
N LYS A 42 -1.97 -13.32 6.35
CA LYS A 42 -1.56 -14.46 5.52
C LYS A 42 -0.07 -14.33 5.15
N SER A 43 0.61 -15.45 4.98
CA SER A 43 1.92 -15.47 4.33
C SER A 43 1.81 -14.90 2.91
N ARG A 44 2.91 -14.34 2.41
CA ARG A 44 2.98 -13.83 1.04
C ARG A 44 4.29 -14.18 0.39
N LEU A 45 4.25 -14.37 -0.93
CA LEU A 45 5.46 -14.43 -1.74
C LEU A 45 5.97 -13.01 -1.98
N VAL A 46 7.27 -12.83 -1.84
CA VAL A 46 7.97 -11.60 -2.21
C VAL A 46 8.97 -11.94 -3.29
N ILE A 47 8.98 -11.12 -4.34
CA ILE A 47 9.94 -11.23 -5.43
C ILE A 47 11.01 -10.17 -5.19
N ASP A 48 12.26 -10.60 -5.13
CA ASP A 48 13.42 -9.72 -4.98
C ASP A 48 13.87 -9.18 -6.32
N PHE A 49 13.35 -8.01 -6.69
CA PHE A 49 13.77 -7.31 -7.90
C PHE A 49 15.01 -6.43 -7.70
N ARG A 50 15.76 -6.52 -6.59
CA ARG A 50 16.89 -5.60 -6.35
C ARG A 50 17.95 -5.65 -7.43
N GLU A 51 18.41 -6.83 -7.83
CA GLU A 51 19.41 -6.97 -8.91
C GLU A 51 18.86 -6.55 -10.27
N LEU A 52 17.60 -6.88 -10.55
CA LEU A 52 16.91 -6.44 -11.75
C LEU A 52 16.81 -4.90 -11.83
N ASN A 53 16.41 -4.27 -10.72
CA ASN A 53 16.21 -2.82 -10.65
C ASN A 53 17.52 -2.03 -10.79
N LYS A 54 18.70 -2.64 -10.59
CA LYS A 54 20.00 -2.00 -10.83
C LYS A 54 20.32 -1.83 -12.32
N VAL A 55 19.88 -2.79 -13.15
CA VAL A 55 20.16 -2.80 -14.59
C VAL A 55 19.08 -2.13 -15.42
N LEU A 56 17.89 -1.95 -14.85
CA LEU A 56 16.80 -1.22 -15.48
C LEU A 56 17.07 0.28 -15.43
N PRO A 57 16.65 1.04 -16.47
CA PRO A 57 16.65 2.49 -16.37
C PRO A 57 15.81 2.90 -15.16
N ARG A 58 16.31 3.89 -14.42
CA ARG A 58 15.47 4.54 -13.42
C ARG A 58 14.26 5.08 -14.18
N ALA A 59 13.09 4.48 -13.96
CA ALA A 59 11.87 5.16 -14.33
C ALA A 59 11.89 6.47 -13.56
N GLY A 60 11.97 7.58 -14.29
CA GLY A 60 11.84 8.87 -13.67
C GLY A 60 10.54 8.84 -12.88
N ALA A 61 10.56 9.36 -11.67
CA ALA A 61 9.38 9.98 -11.07
C ALA A 61 8.94 11.22 -11.90
N GLY A 62 9.07 11.16 -13.24
CA GLY A 62 8.85 12.21 -14.22
C GLY A 62 7.44 12.20 -14.79
N GLY A 63 6.58 11.31 -14.30
CA GLY A 63 5.17 11.66 -14.16
C GLY A 63 5.02 12.36 -12.81
N GLU A 64 4.27 13.46 -12.77
CA GLU A 64 3.87 14.19 -11.56
C GLU A 64 3.01 13.31 -10.62
N SER A 65 3.52 12.15 -10.20
CA SER A 65 2.82 11.33 -9.22
C SER A 65 2.86 12.08 -7.89
N PRO A 66 1.69 12.48 -7.35
CA PRO A 66 1.65 13.26 -6.13
C PRO A 66 2.31 12.46 -5.01
N MET A 67 3.15 13.10 -4.21
CA MET A 67 3.73 12.45 -3.04
C MET A 67 2.62 11.98 -2.10
N LEU A 68 2.81 10.83 -1.44
CA LEU A 68 1.87 10.27 -0.47
C LEU A 68 1.34 11.31 0.53
N PHE A 69 2.22 12.17 1.03
CA PHE A 69 1.85 13.21 2.00
C PHE A 69 0.88 14.24 1.41
N HIS A 70 0.99 14.58 0.12
CA HIS A 70 0.05 15.49 -0.54
C HIS A 70 -1.33 14.86 -0.63
N VAL A 71 -1.40 13.58 -1.01
CA VAL A 71 -2.66 12.86 -1.15
C VAL A 71 -3.37 12.76 0.20
N LEU A 72 -2.68 12.31 1.24
CA LEU A 72 -3.25 12.21 2.58
C LEU A 72 -3.56 13.58 3.19
N GLY A 73 -2.73 14.59 2.90
CA GLY A 73 -2.99 15.97 3.33
C GLY A 73 -4.30 16.51 2.75
N LEU A 74 -4.48 16.39 1.43
CA LEU A 74 -5.71 16.82 0.75
C LEU A 74 -6.92 15.99 1.18
N LEU A 75 -6.77 14.67 1.34
CA LEU A 75 -7.86 13.83 1.86
C LEU A 75 -8.28 14.29 3.26
N ARG A 76 -7.34 14.71 4.10
CA ARG A 76 -7.68 15.23 5.43
C ARG A 76 -8.34 16.60 5.39
N THR A 77 -7.88 17.52 4.54
CA THR A 77 -8.34 18.92 4.57
C THR A 77 -9.57 19.19 3.70
N GLU A 78 -9.73 18.44 2.62
CA GLU A 78 -10.76 18.69 1.60
C GLU A 78 -11.90 17.66 1.61
N SER A 79 -11.79 16.60 2.42
CA SER A 79 -12.89 15.63 2.53
C SER A 79 -14.13 16.25 3.13
N ARG A 80 -15.28 15.80 2.64
CA ARG A 80 -16.60 16.27 3.06
C ARG A 80 -17.33 15.21 3.86
N GLU A 81 -18.65 15.24 3.87
CA GLU A 81 -19.54 14.44 4.70
C GLU A 81 -19.57 12.93 4.34
N THR A 82 -19.20 12.54 3.12
CA THR A 82 -19.13 11.13 2.68
C THR A 82 -17.77 10.83 2.07
N THR A 83 -17.20 9.66 2.38
CA THR A 83 -15.97 9.15 1.80
C THR A 83 -16.10 7.67 1.41
N LEU A 84 -15.74 7.34 0.17
CA LEU A 84 -15.69 5.98 -0.36
C LEU A 84 -14.24 5.60 -0.67
N LEU A 85 -13.78 4.48 -0.13
CA LEU A 85 -12.41 3.98 -0.28
C LEU A 85 -12.41 2.67 -1.04
N CYS A 86 -11.39 2.43 -1.87
CA CYS A 86 -11.23 1.22 -2.64
C CYS A 86 -9.75 0.91 -2.92
N ASP A 87 -9.40 -0.37 -2.94
CA ASP A 87 -8.06 -0.88 -3.29
C ASP A 87 -8.19 -1.81 -4.50
N CYS A 88 -7.41 -1.55 -5.55
CA CYS A 88 -7.42 -2.36 -6.78
C CYS A 88 -6.57 -3.62 -6.58
N ARG A 89 -7.22 -4.78 -6.54
CA ARG A 89 -6.58 -6.08 -6.29
C ARG A 89 -5.57 -6.41 -7.38
N SER A 90 -4.34 -6.71 -6.98
CA SER A 90 -3.27 -7.16 -7.87
C SER A 90 -3.05 -6.25 -9.08
N ALA A 91 -3.24 -4.93 -8.92
CA ALA A 91 -3.25 -3.95 -10.01
C ALA A 91 -2.03 -4.06 -10.92
N PHE A 92 -0.82 -4.22 -10.35
CA PHE A 92 0.41 -4.42 -11.12
C PHE A 92 0.28 -5.59 -12.12
N TYR A 93 -0.21 -6.75 -11.69
CA TYR A 93 -0.33 -7.93 -12.55
C TYR A 93 -1.38 -7.77 -13.68
N LYS A 94 -2.23 -6.74 -13.62
CA LYS A 94 -3.15 -6.41 -14.71
C LYS A 94 -2.41 -5.74 -15.89
N ILE A 95 -1.28 -5.09 -15.63
CA ILE A 95 -0.44 -4.47 -16.66
C ILE A 95 0.40 -5.52 -17.36
N ARG A 96 0.38 -5.51 -18.70
CA ARG A 96 1.28 -6.31 -19.54
C ARG A 96 2.56 -5.55 -19.83
N LEU A 97 3.67 -6.27 -19.81
CA LEU A 97 4.97 -5.80 -20.24
C LEU A 97 5.11 -6.08 -21.73
N SER A 98 5.32 -5.02 -22.52
CA SER A 98 5.62 -5.15 -23.94
C SER A 98 7.13 -5.32 -24.11
N ASN A 99 7.56 -6.33 -24.88
CA ASN A 99 8.97 -6.60 -25.18
C ASN A 99 9.88 -6.82 -23.96
N PHE A 100 9.30 -7.17 -22.81
CA PHE A 100 10.05 -7.44 -21.59
C PHE A 100 9.44 -8.61 -20.84
N ILE A 101 10.28 -9.54 -20.39
CA ILE A 101 9.88 -10.75 -19.67
C ILE A 101 10.64 -10.78 -18.36
N LEU A 102 9.92 -10.89 -17.25
CA LEU A 102 10.52 -11.07 -15.93
C LEU A 102 10.89 -12.54 -15.76
N ALA A 103 12.18 -12.82 -15.60
CA ALA A 103 12.68 -14.11 -15.14
C ALA A 103 12.51 -14.23 -13.62
N LEU A 104 11.90 -15.31 -13.17
CA LEU A 104 11.59 -15.57 -11.77
C LEU A 104 12.15 -16.93 -11.35
N GLU A 105 12.83 -16.96 -10.22
CA GLU A 105 13.39 -18.20 -9.66
C GLU A 105 12.85 -18.43 -8.25
N SER A 106 12.37 -19.64 -8.02
CA SER A 106 11.75 -20.06 -6.77
C SER A 106 12.33 -21.40 -6.32
N ALA A 107 12.12 -21.77 -5.06
CA ALA A 107 12.54 -23.08 -4.56
C ALA A 107 11.86 -24.26 -5.28
N LEU A 108 10.77 -24.02 -6.02
CA LEU A 108 9.99 -25.03 -6.73
C LEU A 108 10.30 -25.08 -8.24
N GLY A 109 11.06 -24.12 -8.77
CA GLY A 109 11.37 -24.09 -10.19
C GLY A 109 11.59 -22.68 -10.74
N ARG A 110 11.59 -22.61 -12.07
CA ARG A 110 11.81 -21.37 -12.83
C ARG A 110 10.56 -20.98 -13.59
N TYR A 111 10.29 -19.69 -13.58
CA TYR A 111 9.09 -19.12 -14.16
C TYR A 111 9.42 -17.84 -14.92
N VAL A 112 8.51 -17.45 -15.79
CA VAL A 112 8.53 -16.16 -16.44
C VAL A 112 7.19 -15.43 -16.26
N SER A 113 7.24 -14.10 -16.24
CA SER A 113 6.05 -13.25 -16.23
C SER A 113 6.14 -12.18 -17.31
N THR A 114 5.11 -12.10 -18.15
CA THR A 114 4.89 -10.98 -19.08
C THR A 114 4.00 -9.90 -18.44
N ARG A 115 3.75 -9.99 -17.13
CA ARG A 115 2.98 -9.04 -16.33
C ARG A 115 3.89 -8.28 -15.39
N MET A 116 3.52 -7.05 -15.06
CA MET A 116 4.25 -6.25 -14.08
C MET A 116 4.18 -6.92 -12.70
N GLY A 117 5.33 -7.10 -12.06
CA GLY A 117 5.44 -7.56 -10.68
C GLY A 117 5.48 -6.40 -9.69
N PHE A 118 4.97 -6.62 -8.47
CA PHE A 118 5.15 -5.67 -7.37
C PHE A 118 6.63 -5.57 -7.00
N GLY A 119 7.17 -4.34 -6.92
CA GLY A 119 8.59 -4.08 -6.57
C GLY A 119 9.52 -3.84 -7.75
N VAL A 120 9.03 -3.94 -8.99
CA VAL A 120 9.79 -3.48 -10.17
C VAL A 120 9.86 -1.95 -10.18
N VAL A 121 11.03 -1.39 -10.46
CA VAL A 121 11.31 0.07 -10.35
C VAL A 121 10.35 0.95 -11.15
N PHE A 122 9.90 0.49 -12.31
CA PHE A 122 8.99 1.22 -13.20
C PHE A 122 7.51 0.85 -13.01
N GLY A 123 7.19 -0.01 -12.05
CA GLY A 123 5.84 -0.46 -11.76
C GLY A 123 4.85 0.69 -11.50
N PRO A 124 5.15 1.63 -10.59
CA PRO A 124 4.26 2.76 -10.30
C PRO A 124 3.99 3.62 -11.53
N CYS A 125 4.99 3.86 -12.38
CA CYS A 125 4.82 4.60 -13.63
C CYS A 125 3.90 3.87 -14.61
N GLY A 126 4.01 2.55 -14.71
CA GLY A 126 3.10 1.73 -15.51
C GLY A 126 1.66 1.82 -15.04
N LEU A 127 1.43 1.82 -13.72
CA LEU A 127 0.09 2.05 -13.16
C LEU A 127 -0.40 3.47 -13.41
N ASN A 128 0.47 4.47 -13.30
CA ASN A 128 0.08 5.84 -13.59
C ASN A 128 -0.35 6.03 -15.05
N GLY A 129 0.40 5.47 -16.00
CA GLY A 129 0.06 5.54 -17.43
C GLY A 129 -1.18 4.73 -17.83
N GLY A 130 -1.62 3.76 -17.02
CA GLY A 130 -2.83 2.98 -17.28
C GLY A 130 -4.01 3.44 -16.44
N LEU A 131 -3.93 3.16 -15.13
CA LEU A 131 -5.01 3.36 -14.17
C LEU A 131 -5.28 4.85 -13.90
N SER A 132 -4.25 5.68 -13.72
CA SER A 132 -4.46 7.12 -13.50
C SER A 132 -4.97 7.83 -14.75
N GLN A 133 -4.47 7.45 -15.93
CA GLN A 133 -4.99 7.99 -17.19
C GLN A 133 -6.48 7.65 -17.37
N LEU A 134 -6.88 6.40 -17.13
CA LEU A 134 -8.28 5.99 -17.19
C LEU A 134 -9.17 6.81 -16.23
N VAL A 135 -8.74 6.98 -14.98
CA VAL A 135 -9.49 7.78 -14.00
C VAL A 135 -9.53 9.25 -14.42
N GLY A 136 -8.44 9.78 -15.00
CA GLY A 136 -8.38 11.14 -15.55
C GLY A 136 -9.34 11.35 -16.73
N GLU A 137 -9.37 10.42 -17.67
CA GLU A 137 -10.31 10.44 -18.80
C GLU A 137 -11.75 10.28 -18.35
N ALA A 138 -12.02 9.38 -17.38
CA ALA A 138 -13.34 9.25 -16.78
C ALA A 138 -13.80 10.57 -16.13
N ARG A 139 -12.88 11.30 -15.49
CA ARG A 139 -13.17 12.64 -14.98
C ARG A 139 -13.52 13.62 -16.09
N ALA A 140 -12.69 13.70 -17.12
CA ALA A 140 -12.91 14.64 -18.22
C ALA A 140 -14.19 14.34 -19.01
N ALA A 141 -14.45 13.07 -19.32
CA ALA A 141 -15.54 12.65 -20.20
C ALA A 141 -16.89 12.51 -19.49
N ASN A 142 -16.93 11.87 -18.31
CA ASN A 142 -18.20 11.55 -17.64
C ASN A 142 -18.59 12.58 -16.58
N PHE A 143 -17.64 13.38 -16.10
CA PHE A 143 -17.94 14.44 -15.14
C PHE A 143 -17.92 15.82 -15.82
N GLY A 144 -17.21 16.02 -16.94
CA GLY A 144 -17.09 17.29 -17.66
C GLY A 144 -18.39 17.94 -18.15
N GLY A 145 -19.45 17.17 -18.43
CA GLY A 145 -20.68 17.65 -19.08
C GLY A 145 -21.93 17.76 -18.20
N LEU A 146 -21.88 17.32 -16.95
CA LEU A 146 -23.00 17.40 -15.99
C LEU A 146 -22.66 18.45 -14.93
N ASP A 147 -23.38 19.59 -14.99
CA ASP A 147 -23.38 20.71 -14.04
C ASP A 147 -22.07 20.95 -13.28
N LEU A 148 -21.39 22.06 -13.58
CA LEU A 148 -20.21 22.55 -12.85
C LEU A 148 -20.35 22.43 -11.31
N LEU A 149 -21.57 22.53 -10.78
CA LEU A 149 -21.89 22.31 -9.37
C LEU A 149 -21.53 20.89 -8.88
N TYR A 150 -21.87 19.82 -9.60
CA TYR A 150 -21.61 18.44 -9.16
C TYR A 150 -20.18 17.96 -9.43
N MET A 151 -19.47 18.59 -10.38
CA MET A 151 -18.05 18.33 -10.60
C MET A 151 -17.17 18.81 -9.45
N VAL A 152 -17.40 20.04 -8.98
CA VAL A 152 -16.58 20.68 -7.94
C VAL A 152 -16.76 20.02 -6.56
N LEU A 153 -17.88 19.32 -6.35
CA LEU A 153 -18.23 18.81 -5.02
C LEU A 153 -17.62 17.45 -4.67
N VAL A 154 -17.14 16.66 -5.64
CA VAL A 154 -16.55 15.34 -5.35
C VAL A 154 -15.05 15.33 -5.66
N LEU A 155 -14.29 15.27 -4.60
CA LEU A 155 -12.86 15.04 -4.57
C LEU A 155 -12.60 13.57 -4.92
N ILE A 156 -11.70 13.33 -5.87
CA ILE A 156 -11.29 11.97 -6.25
C ILE A 156 -9.77 11.92 -6.08
N PHE A 157 -9.26 10.86 -5.48
CA PHE A 157 -7.84 10.58 -5.32
C PHE A 157 -7.52 9.20 -5.83
N LEU A 158 -6.43 9.11 -6.57
CA LEU A 158 -5.83 7.83 -6.93
C LEU A 158 -4.34 7.91 -6.63
N PHE A 159 -3.86 7.04 -5.76
CA PHE A 159 -2.44 6.87 -5.50
C PHE A 159 -2.08 5.41 -5.78
N VAL A 160 -1.42 5.17 -6.92
CA VAL A 160 -1.09 3.83 -7.38
C VAL A 160 -2.37 2.99 -7.53
N ASP A 161 -2.67 2.07 -6.61
CA ASP A 161 -3.83 1.18 -6.59
C ASP A 161 -4.89 1.55 -5.54
N ASP A 162 -4.63 2.55 -4.70
CA ASP A 162 -5.58 3.08 -3.72
C ASP A 162 -6.42 4.23 -4.33
N LEU A 163 -7.75 4.08 -4.32
CA LEU A 163 -8.75 5.05 -4.78
C LEU A 163 -9.57 5.56 -3.59
N ALA A 164 -9.73 6.88 -3.48
CA ALA A 164 -10.65 7.51 -2.56
C ALA A 164 -11.54 8.53 -3.28
N LEU A 165 -12.81 8.58 -2.91
CA LEU A 165 -13.72 9.64 -3.30
C LEU A 165 -14.30 10.28 -2.05
N SER A 166 -14.41 11.60 -2.02
CA SER A 166 -15.06 12.32 -0.92
C SER A 166 -15.90 13.48 -1.43
N GLY A 167 -17.08 13.71 -0.87
CA GLY A 167 -18.01 14.73 -1.34
C GLY A 167 -19.40 14.57 -0.75
N PRO A 168 -20.41 15.24 -1.34
CA PRO A 168 -21.81 15.00 -1.01
C PRO A 168 -22.22 13.56 -1.33
N THR A 169 -23.13 13.02 -0.54
CA THR A 169 -23.49 11.60 -0.52
C THR A 169 -23.84 11.02 -1.90
N LEU A 170 -24.96 11.44 -2.50
CA LEU A 170 -25.46 10.87 -3.74
C LEU A 170 -24.48 11.05 -4.93
N PRO A 171 -23.91 12.26 -5.17
CA PRO A 171 -22.90 12.44 -6.21
C PRO A 171 -21.68 11.52 -6.03
N THR A 172 -21.21 11.35 -4.79
CA THR A 172 -20.04 10.51 -4.49
C THR A 172 -20.33 9.04 -4.81
N VAL A 173 -21.48 8.52 -4.39
CA VAL A 173 -21.89 7.13 -4.68
C VAL A 173 -22.08 6.87 -6.17
N MET A 174 -22.74 7.79 -6.89
CA MET A 174 -22.95 7.68 -8.34
C MET A 174 -21.60 7.64 -9.10
N LYS A 175 -20.68 8.56 -8.79
CA LYS A 175 -19.35 8.59 -9.41
C LYS A 175 -18.55 7.34 -9.07
N PHE A 176 -18.65 6.86 -7.83
CA PHE A 176 -17.98 5.63 -7.41
C PHE A 176 -18.48 4.42 -8.20
N LYS A 177 -19.80 4.28 -8.39
CA LYS A 177 -20.39 3.23 -9.24
C LYS A 177 -19.82 3.25 -10.66
N VAL A 178 -19.82 4.43 -11.29
CA VAL A 178 -19.30 4.59 -12.65
C VAL A 178 -17.82 4.19 -12.72
N LEU A 179 -17.00 4.64 -11.76
CA LEU A 179 -15.59 4.26 -11.71
C LEU A 179 -15.40 2.76 -11.49
N LEU A 180 -16.15 2.13 -10.58
CA LEU A 180 -16.06 0.68 -10.37
C LEU A 180 -16.38 -0.10 -11.66
N ILE A 181 -17.40 0.33 -12.41
CA ILE A 181 -17.76 -0.29 -13.70
C ILE A 181 -16.62 -0.09 -14.71
N LEU A 182 -16.07 1.11 -14.83
CA LEU A 182 -14.97 1.41 -15.75
C LEU A 182 -13.72 0.58 -15.41
N LEU A 183 -13.35 0.53 -14.14
CA LEU A 183 -12.23 -0.28 -13.64
C LEU A 183 -12.42 -1.76 -13.98
N LEU A 184 -13.60 -2.30 -13.71
CA LEU A 184 -13.93 -3.70 -14.03
C LEU A 184 -13.81 -3.98 -15.54
N ARG A 185 -14.28 -3.05 -16.39
CA ARG A 185 -14.23 -3.21 -17.86
C ARG A 185 -12.81 -3.28 -18.40
N VAL A 186 -11.85 -2.62 -17.75
CA VAL A 186 -10.43 -2.68 -18.14
C VAL A 186 -9.63 -3.71 -17.34
N GLY A 187 -10.30 -4.52 -16.51
CA GLY A 187 -9.72 -5.62 -15.76
C GLY A 187 -9.06 -5.25 -14.43
N PHE A 188 -9.28 -4.03 -13.92
CA PHE A 188 -8.93 -3.66 -12.55
C PHE A 188 -10.11 -3.96 -11.61
N ASP A 189 -9.93 -4.93 -10.73
CA ASP A 189 -10.97 -5.37 -9.81
C ASP A 189 -10.78 -4.72 -8.44
N ALA A 190 -11.83 -4.11 -7.89
CA ALA A 190 -11.83 -3.66 -6.51
C ALA A 190 -11.79 -4.85 -5.54
N GLN A 191 -10.93 -4.80 -4.53
CA GLN A 191 -10.92 -5.78 -3.45
C GLN A 191 -12.08 -5.50 -2.50
N GLN A 192 -13.22 -6.16 -2.69
CA GLN A 192 -14.46 -5.93 -1.92
C GLN A 192 -14.25 -5.79 -0.39
N ARG A 193 -13.39 -6.62 0.21
CA ARG A 193 -13.08 -6.57 1.67
C ARG A 193 -12.37 -5.29 2.14
N LYS A 194 -11.83 -4.51 1.21
CA LYS A 194 -11.15 -3.23 1.44
C LYS A 194 -11.94 -2.06 0.85
N VAL A 195 -13.14 -2.31 0.35
CA VAL A 195 -14.05 -1.22 -0.02
C VAL A 195 -14.73 -0.76 1.25
N HIS A 196 -14.66 0.54 1.52
CA HIS A 196 -15.27 1.14 2.71
C HIS A 196 -16.14 2.32 2.30
N ALA A 197 -17.34 2.38 2.87
CA ALA A 197 -18.21 3.55 2.79
C ALA A 197 -18.28 4.20 4.17
N LEU A 198 -17.85 5.45 4.25
CA LEU A 198 -17.77 6.23 5.48
C LEU A 198 -18.64 7.48 5.30
N ALA A 199 -19.32 7.89 6.36
CA ALA A 199 -20.02 9.17 6.42
C ALA A 199 -19.89 9.76 7.82
N VAL A 200 -20.07 11.07 7.91
CA VAL A 200 -20.43 11.72 9.19
C VAL A 200 -21.72 11.10 9.74
N GLU A 201 -21.86 11.07 11.06
CA GLU A 201 -22.97 10.36 11.72
C GLU A 201 -24.35 10.83 11.22
N SER A 202 -24.49 12.14 10.99
CA SER A 202 -25.72 12.77 10.47
C SER A 202 -26.11 12.36 9.04
N ARG A 203 -25.21 11.70 8.30
CA ARG A 203 -25.40 11.30 6.89
C ARG A 203 -25.41 9.80 6.66
N GLU A 204 -25.28 8.97 7.70
CA GLU A 204 -25.21 7.51 7.52
C GLU A 204 -26.43 6.94 6.78
N ASP A 205 -27.65 7.35 7.17
CA ASP A 205 -28.89 6.85 6.55
C ASP A 205 -29.05 7.30 5.10
N GLU A 206 -28.61 8.52 4.80
CA GLU A 206 -28.58 9.06 3.43
C GLU A 206 -27.61 8.23 2.57
N LEU A 207 -26.44 7.90 3.11
CA LEU A 207 -25.43 7.09 2.41
C LEU A 207 -25.92 5.65 2.18
N ARG A 208 -26.55 5.02 3.18
CA ARG A 208 -27.18 3.70 3.04
C ARG A 208 -28.22 3.72 1.91
N SER A 209 -29.08 4.73 1.89
CA SER A 209 -30.12 4.90 0.87
C SER A 209 -29.52 5.09 -0.52
N ALA A 210 -28.50 5.94 -0.65
CA ALA A 210 -27.83 6.20 -1.93
C ALA A 210 -27.10 4.95 -2.48
N LEU A 211 -26.43 4.18 -1.62
CA LEU A 211 -25.79 2.91 -1.99
C LEU A 211 -26.82 1.91 -2.51
N GLN A 212 -27.95 1.74 -1.80
CA GLN A 212 -29.02 0.86 -2.21
C GLN A 212 -29.66 1.29 -3.54
N GLN A 213 -29.96 2.58 -3.73
CA GLN A 213 -30.47 3.13 -4.98
C GLN A 213 -29.51 2.89 -6.16
N CYS A 214 -28.21 2.94 -5.90
CA CYS A 214 -27.18 2.67 -6.89
C CYS A 214 -26.93 1.17 -7.11
N GLY A 215 -27.56 0.27 -6.33
CA GLY A 215 -27.32 -1.17 -6.39
C GLY A 215 -25.94 -1.59 -5.90
N ILE A 216 -25.33 -0.82 -4.99
CA ILE A 216 -24.06 -1.14 -4.34
C ILE A 216 -24.38 -1.78 -2.99
N ASP A 217 -24.13 -3.09 -2.88
CA ASP A 217 -24.25 -3.81 -1.61
C ASP A 217 -22.97 -3.64 -0.79
N LEU A 218 -22.96 -2.58 0.02
CA LEU A 218 -21.84 -2.23 0.89
C LEU A 218 -22.37 -1.62 2.19
N PRO A 219 -21.96 -2.12 3.37
CA PRO A 219 -22.34 -1.51 4.63
C PRO A 219 -21.62 -0.17 4.82
N VAL A 220 -22.29 0.79 5.45
CA VAL A 220 -21.63 1.98 6.00
C VAL A 220 -20.82 1.56 7.22
N ALA A 221 -19.52 1.79 7.15
CA ALA A 221 -18.54 1.41 8.15
C ALA A 221 -18.20 2.61 9.05
N LYS A 222 -17.89 2.33 10.32
CA LYS A 222 -17.39 3.36 11.25
C LYS A 222 -15.95 3.79 10.97
N GLU A 223 -15.16 2.86 10.44
CA GLU A 223 -13.77 3.11 10.09
C GLU A 223 -13.38 2.33 8.82
N GLY A 224 -12.35 2.83 8.14
CA GLY A 224 -11.71 2.21 7.00
C GLY A 224 -10.19 2.36 7.08
N SER A 225 -9.51 1.92 6.03
CA SER A 225 -8.06 2.11 5.89
C SER A 225 -7.71 2.46 4.46
N ILE A 226 -6.76 3.38 4.30
CA ILE A 226 -6.15 3.73 3.02
C ILE A 226 -4.67 4.02 3.26
N LEU A 227 -3.79 3.57 2.38
CA LEU A 227 -2.35 3.90 2.42
C LEU A 227 -1.67 3.66 3.78
N GLY A 228 -2.15 2.66 4.53
CA GLY A 228 -1.62 2.28 5.84
C GLY A 228 -2.01 3.19 7.01
N VAL A 229 -2.92 4.14 6.81
CA VAL A 229 -3.59 4.89 7.89
C VAL A 229 -5.02 4.41 8.08
N ARG A 230 -5.53 4.59 9.30
CA ARG A 230 -6.92 4.38 9.64
C ARG A 230 -7.70 5.67 9.35
N VAL A 231 -8.91 5.52 8.85
CA VAL A 231 -9.77 6.63 8.41
C VAL A 231 -11.13 6.50 9.06
N TYR A 232 -11.63 7.57 9.67
CA TYR A 232 -12.97 7.63 10.27
C TYR A 232 -13.43 9.08 10.37
N TYR A 233 -14.73 9.29 10.56
CA TYR A 233 -15.26 10.61 10.90
C TYR A 233 -15.31 10.79 12.41
N ASP A 234 -14.86 11.96 12.86
CA ASP A 234 -15.09 12.46 14.20
C ASP A 234 -15.87 13.77 14.06
N GLU A 235 -17.10 13.76 14.54
CA GLU A 235 -18.10 14.80 14.26
C GLU A 235 -18.23 15.06 12.74
N GLU A 236 -17.78 16.22 12.27
CA GLU A 236 -17.85 16.65 10.87
C GLU A 236 -16.51 16.52 10.13
N SER A 237 -15.45 16.03 10.79
CA SER A 237 -14.09 16.01 10.25
C SER A 237 -13.62 14.60 9.92
N LEU A 238 -12.99 14.43 8.75
CA LEU A 238 -12.32 13.18 8.41
C LEU A 238 -10.97 13.09 9.15
N ILE A 239 -10.83 12.10 10.02
CA ILE A 239 -9.62 11.84 10.77
C ILE A 239 -8.77 10.77 10.08
N LEU A 240 -7.51 11.10 9.83
CA LEU A 240 -6.48 10.16 9.40
C LEU A 240 -5.57 9.82 10.59
N ASP A 241 -5.74 8.62 11.14
CA ASP A 241 -4.99 8.13 12.30
C ASP A 241 -3.89 7.16 11.86
N CYS A 242 -2.65 7.49 12.20
CA CYS A 242 -1.49 6.65 11.94
C CYS A 242 -1.28 5.55 13.00
N ASP A 243 -2.22 5.36 13.93
CA ASP A 243 -2.16 4.47 15.10
C ASP A 243 -0.96 4.80 16.00
N ARG A 244 -0.68 6.10 16.20
CA ARG A 244 0.53 6.56 16.91
C ARG A 244 0.65 5.96 18.31
N GLY A 245 -0.45 5.89 19.06
CA GLY A 245 -0.47 5.32 20.41
C GLY A 245 0.01 3.86 20.44
N LYS A 246 -0.54 3.01 19.57
CA LYS A 246 -0.14 1.60 19.45
C LYS A 246 1.31 1.46 19.02
N ARG A 247 1.78 2.30 18.09
CA ARG A 247 3.17 2.30 17.64
C ARG A 247 4.13 2.72 18.75
N LEU A 248 3.79 3.76 19.51
CA LEU A 248 4.59 4.21 20.64
C LEU A 248 4.62 3.19 21.78
N ALA A 249 3.57 2.39 21.99
CA ALA A 249 3.59 1.31 22.97
C ALA A 249 4.67 0.26 22.65
N VAL A 250 4.85 -0.09 21.37
CA VAL A 250 5.95 -0.98 20.92
C VAL A 250 7.32 -0.36 21.22
N VAL A 251 7.45 0.95 20.99
CA VAL A 251 8.70 1.68 21.25
C VAL A 251 8.98 1.75 22.74
N ARG A 252 7.98 2.04 23.57
CA ARG A 252 8.13 2.05 25.04
C ARG A 252 8.58 0.70 25.56
N GLY A 253 7.95 -0.39 25.13
CA GLY A 253 8.39 -1.74 25.53
C GLY A 253 9.83 -2.07 25.09
N PHE A 254 10.26 -1.57 23.92
CA PHE A 254 11.66 -1.69 23.51
C PHE A 254 12.60 -0.85 24.38
N VAL A 255 12.25 0.39 24.70
CA VAL A 255 13.05 1.27 25.57
C VAL A 255 13.14 0.69 26.98
N GLU A 256 12.04 0.22 27.56
CA GLU A 256 12.02 -0.42 28.88
C GLU A 256 12.89 -1.68 28.94
N LEU A 257 12.83 -2.52 27.91
CA LEU A 257 13.71 -3.68 27.77
C LEU A 257 15.19 -3.27 27.72
N VAL A 258 15.52 -2.23 26.95
CA VAL A 258 16.91 -1.72 26.83
C VAL A 258 17.38 -1.08 28.14
N SER A 259 16.56 -0.24 28.76
CA SER A 259 16.89 0.47 30.00
C SER A 259 17.03 -0.46 31.20
N SER A 260 16.38 -1.62 31.18
CA SER A 260 16.54 -2.66 32.20
C SER A 260 17.75 -3.58 31.98
N GLY A 261 18.58 -3.32 30.95
CA GLY A 261 19.70 -4.19 30.58
C GLY A 261 19.28 -5.51 29.92
N GLY A 262 18.04 -5.59 29.43
CA GLY A 262 17.52 -6.77 28.77
C GLY A 262 18.12 -6.98 27.38
N ALA A 263 18.40 -8.23 27.04
CA ALA A 263 18.85 -8.60 25.71
C ALA A 263 17.71 -8.52 24.67
N PHE A 264 18.02 -8.07 23.45
CA PHE A 264 17.05 -7.96 22.36
C PHE A 264 17.66 -8.34 21.01
N SER A 265 16.82 -8.65 20.02
CA SER A 265 17.30 -8.94 18.66
C SER A 265 17.31 -7.69 17.77
N LYS A 266 18.18 -7.68 16.73
CA LYS A 266 18.15 -6.63 15.70
C LYS A 266 16.75 -6.44 15.10
N ARG A 267 16.03 -7.55 14.88
CA ARG A 267 14.64 -7.51 14.39
C ARG A 267 13.73 -6.67 15.30
N LEU A 268 13.86 -6.80 16.63
CA LEU A 268 13.07 -6.01 17.57
C LEU A 268 13.44 -4.51 17.52
N GLY A 269 14.73 -4.20 17.50
CA GLY A 269 15.20 -2.80 17.41
C GLY A 269 14.77 -2.12 16.10
N PHE A 270 14.92 -2.79 14.96
CA PHE A 270 14.44 -2.28 13.67
C PHE A 270 12.90 -2.19 13.61
N LYS A 271 12.18 -3.07 14.31
CA LYS A 271 10.72 -2.96 14.45
C LYS A 271 10.34 -1.71 15.23
N ALA A 272 10.98 -1.44 16.37
CA ALA A 272 10.75 -0.22 17.16
C ALA A 272 11.08 1.05 16.35
N ALA A 273 12.23 1.08 15.66
CA ALA A 273 12.58 2.17 14.76
C ALA A 273 11.57 2.31 13.60
N GLY A 274 11.07 1.21 13.05
CA GLY A 274 9.99 1.20 12.07
C GLY A 274 8.70 1.84 12.57
N CYS A 275 8.32 1.57 13.83
CA CYS A 275 7.17 2.20 14.49
C CYS A 275 7.36 3.71 14.67
N LEU A 276 8.57 4.18 15.01
CA LEU A 276 8.91 5.60 15.14
C LEU A 276 8.96 6.34 13.79
N ALA A 277 9.48 5.68 12.74
CA ALA A 277 9.66 6.29 11.42
C ALA A 277 8.36 6.41 10.61
N PHE A 278 7.28 5.78 11.05
CA PHE A 278 6.01 5.82 10.33
C PHE A 278 5.37 7.20 10.45
N ASP A 279 5.54 8.01 9.42
CA ASP A 279 5.09 9.40 9.38
C ASP A 279 4.56 9.76 7.97
N PRO A 280 3.38 9.23 7.60
CA PRO A 280 2.88 9.31 6.23
C PRO A 280 2.51 10.75 5.81
N VAL A 281 2.24 11.64 6.77
CA VAL A 281 1.89 13.05 6.57
C VAL A 281 2.97 14.04 7.03
N ARG A 282 4.15 13.56 7.42
CA ARG A 282 5.31 14.37 7.82
C ARG A 282 5.09 15.27 9.06
N LEU A 283 4.32 14.80 10.03
CA LEU A 283 4.00 15.52 11.27
C LEU A 283 4.82 15.04 12.48
N HIS A 284 5.71 14.05 12.31
CA HIS A 284 6.43 13.40 13.41
C HIS A 284 7.95 13.40 13.18
N PHE A 285 8.49 14.53 12.68
CA PHE A 285 9.90 14.67 12.31
C PHE A 285 10.88 14.25 13.41
N ALA A 286 10.62 14.61 14.67
CA ALA A 286 11.48 14.24 15.80
C ALA A 286 11.53 12.72 16.00
N ALA A 287 10.38 12.04 15.94
CA ALA A 287 10.33 10.58 16.05
C ALA A 287 11.06 9.90 14.89
N ARG A 288 10.96 10.45 13.68
CA ARG A 288 11.69 9.96 12.50
C ARG A 288 13.20 10.12 12.66
N ALA A 289 13.67 11.26 13.15
CA ALA A 289 15.09 11.47 13.45
C ALA A 289 15.61 10.46 14.49
N CYS A 290 14.84 10.21 15.56
CA CYS A 290 15.16 9.17 16.53
C CYS A 290 15.20 7.77 15.89
N ALA A 291 14.27 7.45 15.01
CA ALA A 291 14.25 6.17 14.30
C ALA A 291 15.52 5.95 13.47
N ASP A 292 15.97 6.98 12.76
CA ASP A 292 17.17 6.93 11.92
C ASP A 292 18.43 6.81 12.78
N ALA A 293 18.49 7.49 13.92
CA ALA A 293 19.57 7.32 14.90
C ALA A 293 19.62 5.88 15.45
N VAL A 294 18.48 5.30 15.83
CA VAL A 294 18.40 3.89 16.30
C VAL A 294 18.85 2.93 15.21
N ARG A 295 18.39 3.10 13.96
CA ARG A 295 18.83 2.25 12.83
C ARG A 295 20.33 2.38 12.58
N ALA A 296 20.87 3.60 12.63
CA ALA A 296 22.29 3.85 12.42
C ALA A 296 23.13 3.19 13.52
N LEU A 297 22.74 3.34 14.79
CA LEU A 297 23.40 2.70 15.93
C LEU A 297 23.40 1.18 15.77
N LEU A 298 22.22 0.57 15.58
CA LEU A 298 22.09 -0.89 15.47
C LEU A 298 22.79 -1.43 14.23
N GLY A 299 22.67 -0.72 13.10
CA GLY A 299 23.29 -1.09 11.84
C GLY A 299 24.81 -1.04 11.91
N ARG A 300 25.38 -0.03 12.59
CA ARG A 300 26.83 0.12 12.77
C ARG A 300 27.38 -0.92 13.75
N SER A 301 26.86 -0.93 14.98
CA SER A 301 27.44 -1.71 16.08
C SER A 301 27.17 -3.20 15.97
N PHE A 302 26.09 -3.61 15.30
CA PHE A 302 25.71 -5.02 15.19
C PHE A 302 25.60 -5.51 13.74
N SER A 303 26.31 -4.86 12.81
CA SER A 303 26.32 -5.20 11.37
C SER A 303 26.54 -6.70 11.12
N ARG A 304 27.52 -7.30 11.81
CA ARG A 304 27.95 -8.70 11.64
C ARG A 304 27.08 -9.75 12.35
N ARG A 305 26.19 -9.32 13.26
CA ARG A 305 25.31 -10.25 14.00
C ARG A 305 24.16 -10.73 13.13
N GLY A 306 23.57 -11.88 13.42
CA GLY A 306 22.32 -12.32 12.80
C GLY A 306 21.13 -11.41 13.17
N TRP A 307 20.03 -11.49 12.41
CA TRP A 307 18.82 -10.70 12.69
C TRP A 307 18.06 -11.13 13.94
N SER A 308 18.19 -12.40 14.30
CA SER A 308 17.51 -13.03 15.45
C SER A 308 18.43 -13.16 16.67
N ASP A 309 19.73 -12.93 16.51
CA ASP A 309 20.71 -13.04 17.59
C ASP A 309 20.36 -12.06 18.70
N LEU A 310 20.42 -12.53 19.94
CA LEU A 310 20.30 -11.67 21.10
C LEU A 310 21.54 -10.78 21.19
N LEU A 311 21.27 -9.48 21.36
CA LEU A 311 22.22 -8.41 21.53
C LEU A 311 22.13 -7.94 22.96
N ASP A 312 23.28 -7.73 23.58
CA ASP A 312 23.40 -7.05 24.86
C ASP A 312 23.97 -5.65 24.62
N ILE A 313 23.27 -4.61 25.07
CA ILE A 313 23.71 -3.23 24.93
C ILE A 313 24.88 -2.90 25.85
N SER A 314 25.12 -3.68 26.91
CA SER A 314 26.32 -3.53 27.76
C SER A 314 27.61 -3.54 26.92
N SER A 315 27.63 -4.34 25.84
CA SER A 315 28.74 -4.42 24.89
C SER A 315 29.04 -3.13 24.09
N LEU A 316 28.13 -2.16 24.09
CA LEU A 316 28.35 -0.84 23.46
C LEU A 316 29.16 0.11 24.34
N ASN A 317 29.17 -0.10 25.67
CA ASN A 317 29.94 0.74 26.60
C ASN A 317 31.43 0.38 26.63
N ASP A 318 31.81 -0.82 26.18
CA ASP A 318 33.21 -1.28 26.18
C ASP A 318 34.01 -0.84 24.93
N SER A 319 33.39 -0.05 24.04
CA SER A 319 33.99 0.37 22.75
C SER A 319 34.08 1.89 22.56
N SER A 320 33.97 2.66 23.65
CA SER A 320 34.30 4.09 23.71
C SER A 320 35.64 4.34 24.39
#